data_AF-A0A661HIP2-F1
#
_entry.id   AF-A0A661HIP2-F1
#
_cell.length_a   1.000
_cell.length_b   1.000
_cell.length_c   1.000
_cell.angle_alpha   90.00
_cell.angle_beta   90.00
_cell.angle_gamma   90.00
#
_symmetry.space_group_name_H-M   'P 1'
#
loop_
_entity.id
_entity.type
_entity.pdbx_description
1 polymer ?
#
loop_
_entity_poly.entity_id
_entity_poly.type
_entity_poly.pdbx_seq_one_letter_code
_entity_poly.pdbx_strand_id
1 'polypeptide(L)'
;PYFDRGKNKYRKYHPDFYMEMANGNKLLIEVKPDYETKPPKMKKGTKRYLIAESTFITNQSKWIAAREYCKQKGWKFQIVTEHVMKDMGIKLITTPPRRKKKGVSKKKVKYTNRKPSSGL
;
A
#
# COMPACT_ATOMS: atom_id res chain seq x y z
N PRO A 1 18.08 -8.62 -15.27
CA PRO A 1 18.49 -7.42 -14.49
C PRO A 1 17.68 -6.22 -14.98
N TYR A 2 17.44 -5.23 -14.15
CA TYR A 2 16.76 -3.99 -14.52
C TYR A 2 17.50 -2.78 -13.95
N PHE A 3 17.34 -1.63 -14.59
CA PHE A 3 17.87 -0.37 -14.08
C PHE A 3 16.83 0.31 -13.17
N ASP A 4 17.16 0.43 -11.88
CA ASP A 4 16.31 1.10 -10.90
C ASP A 4 16.49 2.62 -11.02
N ARG A 5 15.53 3.29 -11.67
CA ARG A 5 15.56 4.75 -11.84
C ARG A 5 15.42 5.51 -10.52
N GLY A 6 14.77 4.92 -9.52
CA GLY A 6 14.55 5.56 -8.21
C GLY A 6 15.84 5.64 -7.38
N LYS A 7 16.81 4.76 -7.65
CA LYS A 7 18.08 4.66 -6.92
C LYS A 7 19.32 4.74 -7.82
N ASN A 8 19.13 4.90 -9.13
CA ASN A 8 20.17 4.97 -10.17
C ASN A 8 21.15 3.78 -10.17
N LYS A 9 20.65 2.55 -9.98
CA LYS A 9 21.46 1.33 -9.84
C LYS A 9 20.86 0.13 -10.59
N TYR A 10 21.70 -0.75 -11.12
CA TYR A 10 21.23 -2.04 -11.65
C TYR A 10 20.87 -3.01 -10.52
N ARG A 11 19.77 -3.74 -10.70
CA ARG A 11 19.27 -4.73 -9.72
C ARG A 11 18.74 -5.99 -10.42
N LYS A 12 18.62 -7.07 -9.67
CA LYS A 12 17.90 -8.28 -10.12
C LYS A 12 16.43 -8.16 -9.73
N TYR A 13 15.54 -8.60 -10.62
CA TYR A 13 14.11 -8.68 -10.34
C TYR A 13 13.75 -10.14 -10.05
N HIS A 14 12.95 -10.34 -9.00
CA HIS A 14 12.44 -11.62 -8.56
C HIS A 14 10.92 -11.47 -8.44
N PRO A 15 10.15 -11.95 -9.43
CA PRO A 15 8.69 -11.88 -9.41
C PRO A 15 8.11 -12.84 -8.35
N ASP A 16 6.89 -12.57 -7.89
CA ASP A 16 6.25 -13.37 -6.85
C ASP A 16 5.83 -14.75 -7.37
N PHE A 17 5.21 -14.81 -8.55
CA PHE A 17 4.78 -16.08 -9.14
C PHE A 17 5.03 -16.16 -10.65
N TYR A 18 5.29 -17.38 -11.10
CA TYR A 18 5.24 -17.78 -12.49
C TYR A 18 4.24 -18.93 -12.61
N MET A 19 3.30 -18.83 -13.55
CA MET A 19 2.21 -19.78 -13.73
C MET A 19 2.11 -20.19 -15.19
N GLU A 20 2.00 -21.50 -15.42
CA GLU A 20 1.73 -22.08 -16.72
C GLU A 20 0.33 -22.68 -16.70
N MET A 21 -0.54 -22.18 -17.58
CA MET A 21 -1.94 -22.62 -17.66
C MET A 21 -2.04 -23.84 -18.57
N ALA A 22 -3.07 -24.66 -18.36
CA ALA A 22 -3.31 -25.87 -19.17
C ALA A 22 -3.44 -25.60 -20.68
N ASN A 23 -3.85 -24.38 -21.06
CA ASN A 23 -3.91 -23.94 -22.46
C ASN A 23 -2.57 -23.44 -23.03
N GLY A 24 -1.45 -23.68 -22.32
CA GLY A 24 -0.10 -23.30 -22.73
C GLY A 24 0.28 -21.83 -22.49
N ASN A 25 -0.66 -21.00 -22.03
CA ASN A 25 -0.37 -19.61 -21.71
C ASN A 25 0.47 -19.48 -20.44
N LYS A 26 1.45 -18.59 -20.48
CA LYS A 26 2.38 -18.34 -19.37
C LYS A 26 2.13 -16.96 -18.77
N LEU A 27 2.01 -16.91 -17.46
CA LEU A 27 1.77 -15.69 -16.69
C LEU A 27 2.93 -15.46 -15.71
N LEU A 28 3.36 -14.21 -15.63
CA LEU A 28 4.24 -13.72 -14.59
C LEU A 28 3.45 -12.74 -13.72
N ILE A 29 3.38 -13.01 -12.43
CA ILE A 29 2.49 -12.31 -11.50
C ILE A 29 3.31 -11.64 -10.40
N GLU A 30 2.95 -10.39 -10.09
CA GLU A 30 3.42 -9.65 -8.93
C GLU A 30 2.23 -9.29 -8.04
N VAL A 31 2.31 -9.58 -6.74
CA VAL A 31 1.31 -9.17 -5.75
C VAL A 31 1.79 -7.90 -5.05
N LYS A 32 0.99 -6.85 -5.12
CA LYS A 32 1.26 -5.57 -4.44
C LYS A 32 -0.02 -4.91 -3.98
N PRO A 33 -0.01 -4.20 -2.84
CA PRO A 33 -1.15 -3.39 -2.46
C PRO A 33 -1.36 -2.25 -3.47
N ASP A 34 -2.62 -1.91 -3.76
CA ASP A 34 -3.00 -0.93 -4.78
C ASP A 34 -2.35 0.44 -4.56
N TYR A 35 -2.21 0.87 -3.30
CA TYR A 35 -1.61 2.17 -2.99
C TYR A 35 -0.13 2.29 -3.41
N GLU A 36 0.61 1.19 -3.55
CA GLU A 36 2.00 1.19 -4.06
C GLU A 36 2.08 1.17 -5.58
N THR A 37 0.95 0.91 -6.26
CA THR A 37 0.86 0.91 -7.72
C THR A 37 0.59 2.30 -8.30
N LYS A 38 0.37 3.29 -7.43
CA LYS A 38 -0.05 4.65 -7.80
C LYS A 38 0.95 5.69 -7.28
N PRO A 39 1.08 6.84 -7.97
CA PRO A 39 1.87 7.95 -7.46
C PRO A 39 1.38 8.41 -6.08
N PRO A 40 2.29 8.86 -5.19
CA PRO A 40 1.91 9.33 -3.87
C PRO A 40 1.03 10.59 -3.95
N LYS A 41 -0.12 10.58 -3.26
CA LYS A 41 -1.08 11.70 -3.22
C LYS A 41 -0.82 12.73 -2.10
N MET A 42 0.33 12.66 -1.44
CA MET A 42 0.67 13.52 -0.29
C MET A 42 1.24 14.87 -0.73
N LYS A 43 1.34 15.83 0.21
CA LYS A 43 2.02 17.11 -0.02
C LYS A 43 3.46 16.88 -0.49
N LYS A 44 3.77 17.39 -1.69
CA LYS A 44 5.10 17.35 -2.30
C LYS A 44 6.15 18.03 -1.40
N GLY A 45 7.40 17.61 -1.52
CA GLY A 45 8.54 18.20 -0.80
C GLY A 45 8.72 17.71 0.65
N THR A 46 7.80 16.90 1.19
CA THR A 46 8.03 16.25 2.48
C THR A 46 8.94 15.02 2.33
N LYS A 47 9.72 14.69 3.37
CA LYS A 47 10.56 13.47 3.37
C LYS A 47 9.75 12.21 3.06
N ARG A 48 8.52 12.11 3.58
CA ARG A 48 7.60 11.00 3.31
C ARG A 48 7.18 10.93 1.84
N TYR A 49 6.91 12.08 1.21
CA TYR A 49 6.61 12.15 -0.21
C TYR A 49 7.78 11.65 -1.06
N LEU A 50 9.00 12.13 -0.80
CA LEU A 50 10.19 11.74 -1.56
C LEU A 50 10.49 10.24 -1.47
N ILE A 51 10.32 9.65 -0.27
CA ILE A 51 10.49 8.20 -0.07
C ILE A 51 9.43 7.41 -0.84
N ALA A 52 8.17 7.83 -0.76
CA ALA A 52 7.08 7.16 -1.47
C ALA A 52 7.23 7.28 -2.99
N GLU A 53 7.66 8.43 -3.49
CA GLU A 53 7.93 8.68 -4.91
C GLU A 53 9.10 7.84 -5.42
N SER A 54 10.23 7.80 -4.70
CA SER A 54 11.37 6.95 -5.04
C SER A 54 10.96 5.46 -5.08
N THR A 55 10.17 5.00 -4.11
CA THR A 55 9.66 3.62 -4.06
C THR A 55 8.76 3.31 -5.25
N PHE A 56 7.84 4.23 -5.58
CA PHE A 56 6.98 4.11 -6.76
C PHE A 56 7.80 4.00 -8.06
N ILE A 57 8.80 4.87 -8.25
CA ILE A 57 9.68 4.85 -9.44
C ILE A 57 10.47 3.53 -9.52
N THR A 58 11.00 3.03 -8.39
CA THR A 58 11.68 1.73 -8.33
C THR A 58 10.74 0.59 -8.75
N ASN A 59 9.49 0.59 -8.28
CA ASN A 59 8.50 -0.42 -8.63
C ASN A 59 8.10 -0.34 -10.11
N GLN A 60 7.88 0.86 -10.66
CA GLN A 60 7.63 1.03 -12.10
C GLN A 60 8.80 0.51 -12.94
N SER A 61 10.04 0.77 -12.52
CA SER A 61 11.23 0.27 -13.22
C SER A 61 11.28 -1.27 -13.27
N LYS A 62 10.88 -1.95 -12.18
CA LYS A 62 10.73 -3.42 -12.17
C LYS A 62 9.67 -3.88 -13.16
N TRP A 63 8.49 -3.26 -13.12
CA TRP A 63 7.33 -3.70 -13.92
C TRP A 63 7.51 -3.42 -15.41
N ILE A 64 8.18 -2.34 -15.78
CA ILE A 64 8.55 -2.07 -17.18
C ILE A 64 9.45 -3.19 -17.69
N ALA A 65 10.52 -3.52 -16.97
CA ALA A 65 11.41 -4.61 -17.34
C ALA A 65 10.68 -5.96 -17.39
N ALA A 66 9.77 -6.23 -16.44
CA ALA A 66 8.97 -7.45 -16.42
C ALA A 66 8.03 -7.56 -17.62
N ARG A 67 7.35 -6.46 -17.99
CA ARG A 67 6.48 -6.40 -19.18
C ARG A 67 7.26 -6.62 -20.46
N GLU A 68 8.42 -5.98 -20.61
CA GLU A 68 9.28 -6.16 -21.78
C GLU A 68 9.77 -7.61 -21.90
N TYR A 69 10.23 -8.20 -20.79
CA TYR A 69 10.65 -9.60 -20.74
C TYR A 69 9.51 -10.55 -21.11
N CYS A 70 8.31 -10.32 -20.57
CA CYS A 70 7.14 -11.14 -20.89
C CYS A 70 6.73 -10.97 -22.36
N LYS A 71 6.74 -9.74 -22.88
CA LYS A 71 6.42 -9.44 -24.29
C LYS A 71 7.34 -10.18 -25.25
N GLN A 72 8.65 -10.20 -24.97
CA GLN A 72 9.63 -10.92 -25.80
C GLN A 72 9.40 -12.45 -25.83
N LYS A 73 8.80 -13.00 -24.77
CA LYS A 73 8.54 -14.44 -24.63
C LYS A 73 7.10 -14.86 -24.97
N GLY A 74 6.24 -13.91 -25.34
CA GLY A 74 4.81 -14.16 -25.51
C GLY A 74 4.06 -14.48 -24.20
N TRP A 75 4.62 -14.09 -23.05
CA TRP A 75 4.00 -14.27 -21.73
C TRP A 75 3.16 -13.04 -21.36
N LYS A 76 2.23 -13.22 -20.42
CA LYS A 76 1.45 -12.12 -19.86
C LYS A 76 2.00 -11.71 -18.49
N PHE A 77 2.25 -10.41 -18.29
CA PHE A 77 2.60 -9.86 -16.99
C PHE A 77 1.36 -9.26 -16.32
N GLN A 78 1.09 -9.65 -15.07
CA GLN A 78 -0.06 -9.14 -14.31
C GLN A 78 0.33 -8.70 -12.90
N ILE A 79 -0.20 -7.55 -12.48
CA ILE A 79 -0.12 -7.08 -11.10
C ILE A 79 -1.45 -7.42 -10.44
N VAL A 80 -1.39 -8.15 -9.32
CA VAL A 80 -2.56 -8.52 -8.53
C VAL A 80 -2.58 -7.68 -7.27
N THR A 81 -3.64 -6.89 -7.12
CA THR A 81 -3.92 -6.08 -5.93
C THR A 81 -5.08 -6.67 -5.15
N GLU A 82 -5.36 -6.12 -3.97
CA GLU A 82 -6.53 -6.45 -3.17
C GLU A 82 -7.86 -6.25 -3.91
N HIS A 83 -7.91 -5.37 -4.90
CA HIS A 83 -9.10 -5.16 -5.74
C HIS A 83 -9.26 -6.32 -6.73
N VAL A 84 -8.18 -6.67 -7.43
CA VAL A 84 -8.17 -7.82 -8.37
C VAL A 84 -8.55 -9.11 -7.65
N MET A 85 -8.03 -9.33 -6.44
CA MET A 85 -8.37 -10.51 -5.62
C MET A 85 -9.86 -10.52 -5.23
N LYS A 86 -10.44 -9.38 -4.84
CA LYS A 86 -11.87 -9.28 -4.51
C LYS A 86 -12.75 -9.55 -5.72
N ASP A 87 -12.39 -9.01 -6.88
CA ASP A 87 -13.13 -9.22 -8.13
C ASP A 87 -13.10 -10.69 -8.57
N MET A 88 -12.03 -11.42 -8.22
CA MET A 88 -11.91 -12.88 -8.39
C MET A 88 -12.64 -13.70 -7.32
N GLY A 89 -13.31 -13.06 -6.35
CA GLY A 89 -14.03 -13.75 -5.27
C GLY A 89 -13.14 -14.24 -4.11
N ILE A 90 -11.87 -13.84 -4.06
CA ILE A 90 -10.95 -14.22 -2.98
C ILE A 90 -11.25 -13.39 -1.73
N LYS A 91 -11.61 -14.06 -0.64
CA LYS A 91 -11.84 -13.41 0.66
C LYS A 91 -10.51 -12.97 1.28
N LEU A 92 -10.35 -11.68 1.50
CA LEU A 92 -9.20 -11.12 2.22
C LEU A 92 -9.39 -11.27 3.72
N ILE A 93 -8.32 -11.65 4.42
CA ILE A 93 -8.29 -11.65 5.89
C ILE A 93 -8.15 -10.20 6.35
N THR A 94 -9.27 -9.48 6.44
CA THR A 94 -9.28 -8.14 7.03
C THR A 94 -9.30 -8.25 8.55
N THR A 95 -8.44 -7.49 9.23
CA THR A 95 -8.62 -7.25 10.66
C THR A 95 -10.01 -6.64 10.87
N PRO A 96 -10.84 -7.15 11.80
CA PRO A 96 -12.16 -6.59 12.03
C PRO A 96 -12.05 -5.08 12.33
N PRO A 97 -12.99 -4.26 11.82
CA PRO A 97 -12.95 -2.82 12.03
C PRO A 97 -12.84 -2.52 13.52
N ARG A 98 -11.83 -1.74 13.90
CA ARG A 98 -11.55 -1.38 15.29
C ARG A 98 -12.82 -0.78 15.90
N ARG A 99 -13.43 -1.51 16.84
CA ARG A 99 -14.69 -1.11 17.50
C ARG A 99 -14.55 0.33 17.99
N LYS A 100 -15.41 1.26 17.53
CA LYS A 100 -15.40 2.65 18.01
C LYS A 100 -15.53 2.62 19.53
N LYS A 101 -14.53 3.10 20.28
CA LYS A 101 -14.65 3.25 21.73
C LYS A 101 -15.86 4.16 21.97
N LYS A 102 -16.89 3.67 22.68
CA LYS A 102 -17.99 4.53 23.16
C LYS A 102 -17.34 5.67 23.96
N GLY A 103 -17.65 6.91 23.61
CA GLY A 103 -17.10 8.07 24.30
C GLY A 103 -17.38 7.96 25.80
N VAL A 104 -16.34 8.06 26.63
CA VAL A 104 -16.52 8.21 28.07
C VAL A 104 -17.17 9.58 28.28
N SER A 105 -18.39 9.62 28.82
CA SER A 105 -19.02 10.90 29.16
C SER A 105 -18.16 11.59 30.22
N LYS A 106 -17.64 12.78 29.92
CA LYS A 106 -16.97 13.61 30.93
C LYS A 106 -18.00 13.94 32.01
N LYS A 107 -17.90 13.34 33.20
CA LYS A 107 -18.67 13.80 34.37
C LYS A 107 -18.23 15.24 34.66
N LYS A 108 -19.14 16.21 34.52
CA LYS A 108 -18.91 17.58 34.98
C LYS A 108 -18.84 17.55 36.51
N VAL A 109 -17.67 17.78 37.08
CA VAL A 109 -17.52 18.07 38.52
C VAL A 109 -18.09 19.48 38.75
N LYS A 110 -19.16 19.59 39.52
CA LYS A 110 -19.67 20.89 39.99
C LYS A 110 -18.86 21.28 41.24
N TYR A 111 -18.02 22.30 41.14
CA TYR A 111 -17.44 22.93 42.32
C TYR A 111 -18.49 23.85 42.93
N THR A 112 -18.81 23.66 44.22
CA THR A 112 -19.63 24.59 44.98
C THR A 112 -18.73 25.68 45.56
N ASN A 113 -18.93 26.93 45.15
CA ASN A 113 -18.28 28.07 45.77
C ASN A 113 -18.88 28.30 47.17
N ARG A 114 -18.21 27.82 48.22
CA ARG A 114 -18.46 28.32 49.59
C ARG A 114 -17.58 29.55 49.78
N LYS A 115 -18.19 30.73 49.88
CA LYS A 115 -17.49 31.97 50.27
C LYS A 115 -16.92 31.78 51.68
N PRO A 116 -15.66 32.16 51.97
CA PRO A 116 -15.18 32.21 53.33
C PRO A 116 -15.91 33.35 54.07
N SER A 117 -16.45 33.06 55.25
CA SER A 117 -17.03 34.06 56.14
C SER A 117 -15.92 34.96 56.66
N SER A 118 -16.03 36.26 56.39
CA SER A 118 -15.24 37.31 57.05
C SER A 118 -15.64 37.35 58.53
N GLY A 119 -14.78 36.83 59.40
CA GLY A 119 -14.86 37.01 60.85
C GLY A 119 -14.12 38.27 61.26
N LEU A 120 -14.79 39.09 62.07
CA LEU A 120 -14.31 40.27 62.80
C LEU A 120 -13.14 39.93 63.74
#